data_AF-A0A396P4C6-F1
#
_entry.id   AF-A0A396P4C6-F1
#
_cell.length_a   1.000
_cell.length_b   1.000
_cell.length_c   1.000
_cell.angle_alpha   90.00
_cell.angle_beta   90.00
_cell.angle_gamma   90.00
#
_symmetry.space_group_name_H-M   'P 1'
#
loop_
_entity.id
_entity.type
_entity.pdbx_description
1 polymer ?
#
loop_
_entity_poly.entity_id
_entity_poly.type
_entity_poly.pdbx_seq_one_letter_code
_entity_poly.pdbx_strand_id
1 'polypeptide(L)' 'MITAEEVAESMGISLGYAYKLLRKLNKELADQGYVTVSGKIPRAFWEKKFYGYSQIAM' A
#
# COMPACT_ATOMS: atom_id res chain seq x y z
N MET A 1 4.57 7.90 -2.08
CA MET A 1 3.36 7.17 -1.63
C MET A 1 2.94 6.22 -2.74
N ILE A 2 2.18 5.17 -2.44
CA ILE A 2 1.50 4.32 -3.42
C ILE A 2 -0.01 4.42 -3.17
N THR A 3 -0.80 4.58 -4.24
CA THR A 3 -2.27 4.74 -4.15
C THR A 3 -3.01 3.41 -4.35
N ALA A 4 -4.33 3.42 -4.09
CA ALA A 4 -5.19 2.27 -4.37
C ALA A 4 -5.20 1.89 -5.85
N GLU A 5 -5.14 2.88 -6.74
CA GLU A 5 -5.09 2.71 -8.19
C GLU A 5 -3.78 2.03 -8.62
N GLU A 6 -2.63 2.52 -8.16
CA GLU A 6 -1.32 1.89 -8.42
C GLU A 6 -1.26 0.45 -7.88
N VAL A 7 -1.81 0.21 -6.69
CA VAL A 7 -1.90 -1.14 -6.11
C VAL A 7 -2.81 -2.04 -6.93
N ALA A 8 -3.96 -1.53 -7.38
CA ALA A 8 -4.90 -2.30 -8.19
C ALA A 8 -4.26 -2.75 -9.52
N GLU A 9 -3.60 -1.80 -10.21
CA GLU A 9 -2.91 -2.05 -11.47
C GLU A 9 -1.75 -3.03 -11.30
N SER A 10 -0.84 -2.76 -10.35
CA SER A 10 0.39 -3.55 -10.16
C SER A 10 0.16 -4.95 -9.59
N MET A 11 -0.98 -5.20 -8.94
CA MET A 11 -1.35 -6.53 -8.44
C MET A 11 -2.41 -7.24 -9.30
N GLY A 12 -2.99 -6.59 -10.31
CA GLY A 12 -4.08 -7.16 -11.12
C GLY A 12 -5.35 -7.44 -10.31
N ILE A 13 -5.67 -6.58 -9.33
CA ILE A 13 -6.85 -6.72 -8.46
C ILE A 13 -7.86 -5.60 -8.70
N SER A 14 -9.09 -5.78 -8.26
CA SER A 14 -10.09 -4.71 -8.34
C SER A 14 -9.74 -3.52 -7.44
N LEU A 15 -10.13 -2.32 -7.86
CA LEU A 15 -9.92 -1.09 -7.09
C LEU A 15 -10.54 -1.19 -5.67
N GLY A 16 -11.73 -1.76 -5.56
CA GLY A 16 -12.39 -1.99 -4.26
C GLY A 16 -11.57 -2.91 -3.34
N TYR A 17 -10.92 -3.93 -3.90
CA TYR A 17 -10.03 -4.80 -3.12
C TYR A 17 -8.75 -4.07 -2.70
N ALA A 18 -8.19 -3.23 -3.57
CA ALA A 18 -7.04 -2.38 -3.23
C ALA A 18 -7.35 -1.42 -2.07
N TYR A 19 -8.52 -0.76 -2.07
CA TYR A 19 -8.96 0.07 -0.94
C TYR A 19 -9.11 -0.74 0.36
N LYS A 20 -9.68 -1.96 0.28
CA LYS A 20 -9.79 -2.86 1.45
C LYS A 20 -8.42 -3.23 2.00
N LEU A 21 -7.46 -3.54 1.12
CA LEU A 21 -6.09 -3.86 1.48
C LEU A 21 -5.39 -2.66 2.14
N LEU A 22 -5.42 -1.49 1.51
CA LEU A 22 -4.78 -0.29 2.03
C LEU A 22 -5.38 0.15 3.37
N ARG A 23 -6.69 -0.02 3.58
CA ARG A 23 -7.32 0.23 4.89
C ARG A 23 -6.76 -0.68 5.98
N LYS A 24 -6.52 -1.96 5.68
CA LYS A 24 -5.89 -2.90 6.63
C LYS A 24 -4.45 -2.48 6.94
N LEU A 25 -3.69 -2.09 5.94
CA LEU A 25 -2.29 -1.66 6.07
C LEU A 25 -2.17 -0.33 6.84
N ASN A 26 -3.04 0.63 6.57
CA ASN A 26 -3.14 1.87 7.36
C ASN A 26 -3.55 1.60 8.80
N LYS A 27 -4.43 0.63 9.07
CA LYS A 27 -4.70 0.24 10.46
C LYS A 27 -3.43 -0.24 11.17
N GLU A 28 -2.64 -1.09 10.51
CA GLU A 28 -1.38 -1.57 11.08
C GLU A 28 -0.37 -0.44 11.36
N LEU A 29 -0.26 0.53 10.45
CA LEU A 29 0.58 1.72 10.65
C LEU A 29 0.08 2.61 11.79
N ALA A 30 -1.25 2.80 11.89
CA ALA A 30 -1.85 3.55 12.99
C ALA A 30 -1.63 2.85 14.34
N ASP A 31 -1.75 1.52 14.38
CA ASP A 31 -1.49 0.71 15.58
C ASP A 31 0.00 0.79 16.01
N GLN A 32 0.91 1.09 15.08
CA GLN A 32 2.34 1.39 15.36
C GLN A 32 2.60 2.85 15.76
N GLY A 33 1.57 3.70 15.84
CA GLY A 33 1.67 5.10 16.22
C GLY A 33 1.99 6.06 15.07
N TYR A 34 1.93 5.60 13.82
CA TYR A 34 2.16 6.46 12.65
C TYR A 34 0.88 7.16 12.19
N VAL A 35 1.04 8.35 11.61
CA VAL A 35 -0.04 9.04 10.91
C VAL A 35 -0.31 8.33 9.58
N THR A 36 -1.59 8.11 9.27
CA THR A 36 -2.02 7.40 8.07
C THR A 36 -2.96 8.26 7.23
N VAL A 37 -3.03 7.96 5.93
CA VAL A 37 -3.92 8.67 5.00
C VAL A 37 -4.73 7.65 4.21
N SER A 38 -6.05 7.79 4.23
CA SER A 38 -6.93 6.89 3.47
C SER A 38 -6.57 6.88 1.97
N GLY A 39 -6.65 5.70 1.34
CA GLY A 39 -6.39 5.52 -0.08
C GLY A 39 -4.91 5.49 -0.50
N LYS A 40 -3.96 5.70 0.42
CA LYS A 40 -2.53 5.59 0.14
C LYS A 40 -1.72 5.09 1.33
N ILE A 41 -0.53 4.56 1.07
CA ILE A 41 0.46 4.21 2.10
C ILE A 41 1.87 4.63 1.67
N PRO A 42 2.82 4.75 2.61
CA PRO A 42 4.23 4.95 2.29
C PRO A 42 4.77 3.81 1.43
N ARG A 43 5.49 4.16 0.35
CA ARG A 43 6.09 3.17 -0.57
C ARG A 43 7.09 2.27 0.16
N ALA A 44 7.90 2.83 1.05
CA ALA A 44 8.82 2.04 1.88
C ALA A 44 8.11 0.97 2.74
N PHE A 45 6.92 1.28 3.27
CA PHE A 45 6.12 0.29 4.01
C PHE A 45 5.57 -0.80 3.09
N TRP A 46 5.11 -0.41 1.89
CA TRP A 46 4.69 -1.36 0.86
C TRP A 46 5.81 -2.32 0.47
N GLU A 47 6.98 -1.79 0.10
CA GLU A 47 8.14 -2.59 -0.34
C GLU A 47 8.64 -3.56 0.75
N LYS A 48 8.58 -3.14 2.02
CA LYS A 48 8.91 -4.01 3.16
C LYS A 48 7.90 -5.15 3.33
N LYS A 49 6.61 -4.89 3.07
CA LYS A 49 5.52 -5.84 3.29
C LYS A 49 5.31 -6.78 2.10
N PHE A 50 5.62 -6.29 0.89
CA PHE A 50 5.45 -6.98 -0.38
C PHE A 50 6.81 -7.13 -1.05
N TYR A 51 7.44 -8.28 -0.84
CA TYR A 51 8.71 -8.65 -1.45
C TYR A 51 8.63 -8.57 -2.99
N GLY A 52 9.69 -8.06 -3.63
CA GLY A 52 9.76 -7.93 -5.09
C GLY A 52 9.05 -6.69 -5.67
N TYR A 53 8.37 -5.88 -4.85
CA TYR A 53 7.79 -4.60 -5.26
C TYR A 53 8.68 -3.38 -4.96
N SER A 54 9.91 -3.60 -4.49
CA SER A 54 10.89 -2.53 -4.44
C SER A 54 11.15 -2.04 -5.86
N GLN A 55 11.15 -0.73 -6.07
CA GLN A 55 11.60 -0.16 -7.34
C GLN A 55 12.97 -0.76 -7.63
N ILE A 56 13.01 -1.75 -8.53
CA ILE A 56 14.20 -1.99 -9.33
C ILE A 56 14.28 -0.72 -10.16
N ALA A 57 15.07 0.24 -9.68
CA ALA A 57 15.50 1.37 -10.50
C ALA A 57 16.13 0.73 -11.74
N MET A 58 15.40 0.81 -12.86
CA MET A 58 15.96 0.62 -14.17
C MET A 58 16.51 1.96 -14.65
#